data_AF-A0A285EDH4-F1
#
_entry.id   AF-A0A285EDH4-F1
#
_cell.length_a   1.000
_cell.length_b   1.000
_cell.length_c   1.000
_cell.angle_alpha   90.00
_cell.angle_beta   90.00
_cell.angle_gamma   90.00
#
_symmetry.space_group_name_H-M   'P 1'
#
loop_
_entity.id
_entity.type
_entity.pdbx_description
1 polymer ?
#
loop_
_entity_poly.entity_id
_entity_poly.type
_entity_poly.pdbx_seq_one_letter_code
_entity_poly.pdbx_strand_id
1 'polypeptide(L)' 'MPRDNFDEAGLTALVSFARLDLSPERKAAMAPALDLIVGLIDSLDAVDVGETPPASAYDPRWE' A
#
# COMPACT_ATOMS: atom_id res chain seq x y z
N MET A 1 -5.35 -9.39 -9.23
CA MET A 1 -4.10 -10.06 -9.71
C MET A 1 -3.14 -9.95 -8.55
N PRO A 2 -2.61 -11.05 -7.99
CA PRO A 2 -1.72 -10.95 -6.84
C PRO A 2 -0.54 -10.06 -7.20
N ARG A 3 -0.27 -9.05 -6.38
CA ARG A 3 0.90 -8.19 -6.54
C ARG A 3 2.15 -9.05 -6.32
N ASP A 4 3.20 -8.77 -7.09
CA ASP A 4 4.49 -9.43 -6.86
C ASP A 4 4.98 -9.13 -5.45
N ASN A 5 5.66 -10.11 -4.83
CA ASN A 5 6.22 -9.95 -3.49
C ASN A 5 7.09 -8.69 -3.43
N PHE A 6 6.91 -7.95 -2.35
CA PHE A 6 7.60 -6.68 -2.15
C PHE A 6 9.09 -6.90 -1.87
N ASP A 7 9.94 -6.61 -2.86
CA ASP A 7 11.39 -6.83 -2.81
C ASP A 7 12.18 -5.53 -2.52
N GLU A 8 13.51 -5.66 -2.42
CA GLU A 8 14.40 -4.53 -2.13
C GLU A 8 14.35 -3.42 -3.19
N ALA A 9 14.13 -3.80 -4.46
CA ALA A 9 14.00 -2.86 -5.56
C ALA A 9 12.69 -2.07 -5.43
N GLY A 10 11.58 -2.74 -5.10
CA GLY A 10 10.29 -2.14 -4.80
C GLY A 10 10.36 -1.16 -3.62
N LEU A 11 11.05 -1.55 -2.54
CA LEU A 11 11.28 -0.68 -1.39
C LEU A 11 12.07 0.58 -1.76
N THR A 12 13.12 0.42 -2.56
CA THR A 12 13.92 1.56 -3.04
C THR A 12 13.10 2.51 -3.91
N ALA A 13 12.26 1.97 -4.80
CA ALA A 13 11.37 2.76 -5.64
C ALA A 13 10.35 3.56 -4.82
N LEU A 14 9.72 2.94 -3.81
CA LEU A 14 8.74 3.62 -2.95
C LEU A 14 9.37 4.71 -2.10
N VAL A 15 10.53 4.45 -1.52
CA VAL A 15 11.27 5.45 -0.73
C VAL A 15 11.64 6.66 -1.59
N SER A 16 12.09 6.41 -2.82
CA SER A 16 12.37 7.45 -3.81
C SER A 16 11.11 8.23 -4.21
N PHE A 17 10.01 7.54 -4.51
CA PHE A 17 8.72 8.15 -4.86
C PHE A 17 8.18 9.05 -3.74
N ALA A 18 8.29 8.60 -2.49
CA ALA A 18 7.91 9.34 -1.31
C ALA A 18 8.91 10.45 -0.93
N ARG A 19 10.03 10.57 -1.68
CA ARG A 19 11.13 11.52 -1.42
C ARG A 19 11.68 11.42 0.00
N LEU A 20 11.71 10.20 0.54
CA LEU A 20 12.26 9.93 1.87
C LEU A 20 13.73 9.58 1.72
N ASP A 21 14.58 10.26 2.49
CA ASP A 21 15.98 9.83 2.64
C ASP A 21 16.09 8.94 3.88
N LEU A 22 16.02 7.63 3.66
CA LEU A 22 16.09 6.62 4.72
C LEU A 22 17.46 5.92 4.68
N SER A 23 18.11 5.86 5.83
CA SER A 23 19.31 5.03 6.00
C SER A 23 18.98 3.55 5.77
N PRO A 24 19.98 2.71 5.43
CA PRO A 24 19.78 1.27 5.28
C PRO A 24 19.13 0.63 6.51
N GLU A 25 19.50 1.03 7.73
CA GLU A 25 18.89 0.48 8.96
C GLU A 25 17.40 0.83 9.06
N ARG A 26 17.01 2.04 8.68
CA ARG A 26 15.59 2.46 8.67
C ARG A 26 14.79 1.72 7.61
N LYS A 27 15.37 1.48 6.44
CA LYS A 27 14.73 0.67 5.38
C LYS A 27 14.49 -0.75 5.87
N ALA A 28 15.50 -1.38 6.47
CA ALA A 28 15.40 -2.73 7.03
C ALA A 28 14.36 -2.81 8.17
N ALA A 29 14.29 -1.80 9.04
CA ALA A 29 13.30 -1.75 10.12
C ALA A 29 11.86 -1.56 9.63
N MET A 30 11.66 -0.83 8.53
CA MET A 30 10.34 -0.54 7.97
C MET A 30 9.78 -1.68 7.11
N ALA A 31 10.66 -2.43 6.42
CA ALA A 31 10.25 -3.44 5.45
C ALA A 31 9.20 -4.45 5.98
N PRO A 32 9.34 -5.04 7.19
CA PRO A 32 8.33 -5.97 7.72
C PRO A 32 6.98 -5.32 7.99
N ALA A 33 6.96 -4.07 8.48
CA ALA A 33 5.73 -3.35 8.74
C ALA A 33 5.00 -3.00 7.44
N LEU A 34 5.76 -2.64 6.41
CA LEU A 34 5.21 -2.35 5.09
C LEU A 34 4.63 -3.60 4.43
N ASP A 35 5.32 -4.74 4.52
CA ASP A 35 4.84 -6.04 4.03
C ASP A 35 3.49 -6.42 4.68
N LEU A 36 3.38 -6.27 6.00
CA LEU A 36 2.12 -6.49 6.72
C LEU A 36 0.98 -5.59 6.23
N ILE A 37 1.25 -4.29 6.07
CA ILE A 37 0.23 -3.33 5.60
C ILE A 37 -0.20 -3.64 4.17
N VAL A 38 0.74 -3.97 3.29
CA VAL A 38 0.45 -4.33 1.90
C VAL A 38 -0.39 -5.60 1.84
N GLY A 39 -0.07 -6.62 2.64
CA GLY A 39 -0.86 -7.85 2.73
C GLY A 39 -2.28 -7.62 3.27
N LEU A 40 -2.46 -6.67 4.19
CA LEU A 40 -3.81 -6.26 4.60
C LEU A 40 -4.59 -5.61 3.45
N ILE A 41 -3.94 -4.80 2.62
CA ILE A 41 -4.57 -4.22 1.42
C ILE A 41 -4.94 -5.32 0.42
N ASP A 42 -4.13 -6.36 0.26
CA ASP A 42 -4.47 -7.50 -0.62
C ASP A 42 -5.74 -8.23 -0.18
N SER A 43 -6.07 -8.20 1.12
CA SER A 43 -7.34 -8.78 1.59
C SER A 43 -8.58 -8.09 1.01
N LEU A 44 -8.44 -6.85 0.52
CA LEU A 44 -9.52 -6.12 -0.15
C LEU A 44 -9.85 -6.69 -1.53
N ASP A 45 -8.96 -7.46 -2.15
CA ASP A 45 -9.24 -8.15 -3.42
C ASP A 45 -10.39 -9.16 -3.29
N ALA A 46 -10.69 -9.62 -2.07
CA ALA A 46 -11.81 -10.51 -1.80
C ALA A 46 -13.18 -9.79 -1.78
N VAL A 47 -13.19 -8.46 -1.79
CA VAL A 47 -14.43 -7.67 -1.77
C VAL A 47 -14.99 -7.55 -3.18
N ASP A 48 -16.17 -8.09 -3.41
CA ASP A 48 -16.91 -7.89 -4.67
C ASP A 48 -17.51 -6.49 -4.70
N VAL A 49 -16.95 -5.62 -5.54
CA VAL A 49 -17.43 -4.25 -5.74
C VAL A 49 -18.47 -4.15 -6.86
N GLY A 50 -18.67 -5.19 -7.68
CA GLY A 50 -19.61 -5.16 -8.80
C GLY A 50 -19.50 -3.88 -9.66
N GLU A 51 -20.63 -3.20 -9.86
CA GLU A 51 -20.73 -1.93 -10.58
C GLU A 51 -20.60 -0.70 -9.66
N THR A 52 -20.12 -0.86 -8.43
CA THR A 52 -20.00 0.24 -7.46
C THR A 52 -19.02 1.28 -8.02
N PRO A 53 -19.48 2.51 -8.32
CA PRO A 53 -18.60 3.52 -8.87
C PRO A 53 -17.58 3.97 -7.82
N PRO A 54 -16.35 4.37 -8.23
CA PRO A 54 -15.38 4.94 -7.31
C PRO A 54 -15.97 6.17 -6.60
N ALA A 55 -15.78 6.25 -5.29
CA ALA A 55 -16.13 7.45 -4.52
C ALA A 55 -15.21 8.60 -4.96
N SER A 56 -15.72 9.50 -5.81
CA SER A 56 -14.96 10.60 -6.40
C SER A 56 -15.02 11.90 -5.60
N ALA A 57 -15.90 11.96 -4.60
CA ALA A 57 -16.03 13.09 -3.68
C ALA A 57 -16.32 12.56 -2.27
N TYR A 58 -15.72 13.21 -1.28
CA TYR A 58 -16.03 12.97 0.12
C TYR A 58 -17.39 13.62 0.45
N ASP A 59 -18.37 12.81 0.89
CA ASP A 59 -19.60 13.31 1.51
C ASP A 59 -19.44 13.26 3.04
N PRO A 60 -19.39 14.41 3.74
CA PRO A 60 -19.29 14.44 5.19
C PRO A 60 -20.59 14.08 5.90
N ARG A 61 -21.71 13.90 5.19
CA ARG A 61 -22.97 13.47 5.79
C ARG A 61 -22.89 11.97 6.06
N TRP A 62 -22.76 11.61 7.32
CA TRP A 62 -22.94 10.23 7.78
C TRP A 62 -24.45 9.98 7.88
N GLU A 63 -25.01 9.16 7.00
CA GLU A 63 -26.32 8.51 7.19
C GLU A 63 -26.12 7.10 7.78
#